data_AF-A0A061NBR7-F1
#
_entry.id   AF-A0A061NBR7-F1
#
_cell.length_a   1.000
_cell.length_b   1.000
_cell.length_c   1.000
_cell.angle_alpha   90.00
_cell.angle_beta   90.00
_cell.angle_gamma   90.00
#
_symmetry.space_group_name_H-M   'P 1'
#
loop_
_entity.id
_entity.type
_entity.pdbx_description
1 polymer ?
#
loop_
_entity_poly.entity_id
_entity_poly.type
_entity_poly.pdbx_seq_one_letter_code
_entity_poly.pdbx_strand_id
1 'polypeptide(L)'
;MNIKKPVFTKEQAKAFEQVKSDYNIGVALSIHADSGDHWIHGLESLNGLSMDDFYVAIRWGYYEVEQTPEEEFVAHYEENRTLKDSHENRNGHAGSYLAGYLNGMKYSALTFNKVEILDSINKEAE
;
A
#
# COMPACT_ATOMS: atom_id res chain seq x y z
N MET A 1 -18.28 -2.60 15.01
CA MET A 1 -18.55 -2.42 13.57
C MET A 1 -17.21 -2.58 12.88
N ASN A 2 -17.03 -3.61 12.05
CA ASN A 2 -15.78 -3.82 11.34
C ASN A 2 -15.84 -2.94 10.08
N ILE A 3 -15.30 -1.72 10.16
CA ILE A 3 -15.31 -0.78 9.03
C ILE A 3 -14.20 -1.26 8.09
N LYS A 4 -14.59 -1.72 6.90
CA LYS A 4 -13.63 -2.11 5.86
C LYS A 4 -12.81 -0.88 5.47
N LYS A 5 -11.49 -1.02 5.42
CA LYS A 5 -10.63 0.04 4.89
C LYS A 5 -10.85 0.16 3.38
N PRO A 6 -11.06 1.36 2.86
CA PRO A 6 -11.10 1.55 1.43
C PRO A 6 -9.70 1.34 0.85
N VAL A 7 -9.64 0.75 -0.34
CA VAL A 7 -8.39 0.53 -1.08
C VAL A 7 -8.39 1.49 -2.26
N PHE A 8 -7.40 2.37 -2.30
CA PHE A 8 -7.23 3.40 -3.32
C PHE A 8 -6.12 2.99 -4.28
N THR A 9 -6.27 3.32 -5.56
CA THR A 9 -5.12 3.30 -6.46
C THR A 9 -4.09 4.37 -6.04
N LYS A 10 -2.86 4.26 -6.52
CA LYS A 10 -1.82 5.28 -6.26
C LYS A 10 -2.24 6.68 -6.68
N GLU A 11 -2.94 6.80 -7.81
CA GLU A 11 -3.45 8.07 -8.33
C GLU A 11 -4.59 8.63 -7.47
N GLN A 12 -5.46 7.77 -6.95
CA GLN A 12 -6.52 8.13 -6.01
C GLN A 12 -5.95 8.60 -4.68
N ALA A 13 -4.98 7.88 -4.13
CA ALA A 13 -4.28 8.28 -2.91
C ALA A 13 -3.63 9.66 -3.05
N LYS A 14 -2.95 9.92 -4.16
CA LYS A 14 -2.34 11.22 -4.44
C LYS A 14 -3.36 12.34 -4.52
N ALA A 15 -4.46 12.14 -5.27
CA ALA A 15 -5.54 13.13 -5.36
C ALA A 15 -6.23 13.35 -4.01
N PHE A 16 -6.38 12.30 -3.20
CA PHE A 16 -6.95 12.38 -1.86
C PHE A 16 -6.08 13.20 -0.91
N GLU A 17 -4.76 13.01 -0.92
CA GLU A 17 -3.83 13.85 -0.16
C GLU A 17 -3.84 15.31 -0.66
N GLN A 18 -4.00 15.52 -1.96
CA GLN A 18 -4.18 16.87 -2.52
C GLN A 18 -5.47 17.52 -2.03
N VAL A 19 -6.58 16.77 -1.91
CA VAL A 19 -7.78 17.26 -1.24
C VAL A 19 -7.42 17.67 0.19
N LYS A 20 -6.85 16.78 1.00
CA LYS A 20 -6.52 17.11 2.41
C LYS A 20 -5.61 18.34 2.58
N SER A 21 -4.67 18.56 1.67
CA SER A 21 -3.70 19.66 1.71
C SER A 21 -4.26 20.98 1.16
N ASP A 22 -4.80 20.95 -0.06
CA ASP A 22 -5.01 22.14 -0.87
C ASP A 22 -6.48 22.59 -0.87
N TYR A 23 -7.39 21.62 -0.79
CA TYR A 23 -8.82 21.86 -0.80
C TYR A 23 -9.40 21.45 0.54
N ASN A 24 -9.67 22.41 1.43
CA ASN A 24 -10.48 22.11 2.63
C ASN A 24 -11.62 21.15 2.23
N ILE A 25 -11.74 20.01 2.92
CA ILE A 25 -12.64 18.91 2.57
C ILE A 25 -14.05 19.40 2.21
N GLY A 26 -14.56 20.41 2.91
CA GLY A 26 -15.85 21.02 2.60
C GLY A 26 -15.91 21.67 1.21
N VAL A 27 -14.85 22.36 0.80
CA VAL A 27 -14.71 22.94 -0.55
C VAL A 27 -14.64 21.85 -1.61
N ALA A 28 -13.87 20.78 -1.37
CA ALA A 28 -13.76 19.67 -2.31
C ALA A 28 -15.11 18.97 -2.52
N LEU A 29 -15.87 18.75 -1.44
CA LEU A 29 -17.22 18.17 -1.51
C LEU A 29 -18.22 19.10 -2.22
N SER A 30 -18.16 20.42 -1.97
CA SER A 30 -19.01 21.38 -2.70
C SER A 30 -18.71 21.39 -4.19
N ILE A 31 -17.43 21.34 -4.57
CA ILE A 31 -17.02 21.25 -5.97
C ILE A 31 -17.58 19.99 -6.61
N HIS A 32 -17.46 18.83 -5.97
CA HIS A 32 -18.02 17.58 -6.47
C HIS A 32 -19.55 17.67 -6.60
N ALA A 33 -20.25 18.20 -5.59
CA ALA A 33 -21.70 18.36 -5.64
C ALA A 33 -22.16 19.28 -6.80
N ASP A 34 -21.41 20.33 -7.10
CA ASP A 34 -21.72 21.27 -8.19
C ASP A 34 -21.46 20.65 -9.58
N SER A 35 -20.44 19.79 -9.73
CA SER A 35 -20.14 19.06 -10.97
C SER A 35 -20.93 17.76 -11.14
N GLY A 36 -21.70 17.34 -10.13
CA GLY A 36 -22.52 16.13 -10.14
C GLY A 36 -21.76 14.90 -9.66
N ASP A 37 -21.83 13.79 -10.41
CA ASP A 37 -21.18 12.52 -10.04
C ASP A 37 -19.67 12.47 -10.36
N HIS A 38 -19.06 13.61 -10.71
CA HIS A 38 -17.68 13.67 -11.20
C HIS A 38 -16.88 14.78 -10.53
N TRP A 39 -15.66 14.47 -10.13
CA TRP A 39 -14.61 15.38 -9.70
C TRP A 39 -14.04 16.18 -10.89
N ILE A 40 -13.64 17.42 -10.61
CA ILE A 40 -13.09 18.37 -11.60
C ILE A 40 -11.56 18.21 -11.78
N HIS A 41 -11.00 19.06 -12.64
CA HIS A 41 -9.60 19.02 -13.06
C HIS A 41 -8.58 18.93 -11.91
N GLY A 42 -7.75 17.88 -11.93
CA GLY A 42 -6.77 17.53 -10.90
C GLY A 42 -7.24 16.47 -9.90
N LEU A 43 -8.54 16.16 -9.85
CA LEU A 43 -9.15 15.19 -8.93
C LEU A 43 -9.92 14.09 -9.66
N GLU A 44 -9.82 14.00 -11.00
CA GLU A 44 -10.59 13.06 -11.80
C GLU A 44 -10.31 11.58 -11.47
N SER A 45 -9.14 11.28 -10.89
CA SER A 45 -8.80 9.92 -10.44
C SER A 45 -9.77 9.41 -9.35
N LEU A 46 -10.44 10.32 -8.63
CA LEU A 46 -11.45 10.01 -7.63
C LEU A 46 -12.82 9.62 -8.22
N ASN A 47 -13.04 9.76 -9.54
CA ASN A 47 -14.34 9.46 -10.18
C ASN A 47 -14.78 7.99 -10.09
N GLY A 48 -13.84 7.07 -9.88
CA GLY A 48 -14.14 5.66 -9.65
C GLY A 48 -14.30 5.28 -8.17
N LEU A 49 -14.10 6.23 -7.25
CA LEU A 49 -14.16 5.97 -5.83
C LEU A 49 -15.59 6.17 -5.31
N SER A 50 -16.09 5.23 -4.52
CA SER A 50 -17.41 5.41 -3.90
C SER A 50 -17.36 6.55 -2.88
N MET A 51 -18.44 7.34 -2.79
CA MET A 51 -18.50 8.42 -1.80
C MET A 51 -18.44 7.87 -0.37
N ASP A 52 -18.94 6.67 -0.12
CA ASP A 52 -18.79 5.99 1.18
C ASP A 52 -17.32 5.73 1.53
N ASP A 53 -16.53 5.19 0.59
CA ASP A 53 -15.09 4.97 0.77
C ASP A 53 -14.34 6.29 0.98
N PHE A 54 -14.70 7.33 0.23
CA PHE A 54 -14.16 8.68 0.39
C PHE A 54 -14.47 9.25 1.79
N TYR A 55 -15.71 9.11 2.25
CA TYR A 55 -16.12 9.54 3.59
C TYR A 55 -15.42 8.74 4.69
N VAL A 56 -15.24 7.43 4.52
CA VAL A 56 -14.49 6.60 5.48
C VAL A 56 -13.04 7.08 5.57
N ALA A 57 -12.38 7.27 4.44
CA ALA A 57 -10.99 7.73 4.40
C ALA A 57 -10.83 9.12 5.05
N ILE A 58 -11.78 10.04 4.84
CA ILE A 58 -11.77 11.36 5.47
C ILE A 58 -12.03 11.28 6.97
N ARG A 59 -13.14 10.65 7.36
CA ARG A 59 -13.63 10.69 8.73
C ARG A 59 -12.70 9.98 9.69
N TRP A 60 -12.08 8.90 9.22
CA TRP A 60 -11.26 8.04 10.06
C TRP A 60 -9.76 8.13 9.76
N GLY A 61 -9.37 8.82 8.68
CA GLY A 61 -7.97 9.05 8.34
C GLY A 61 -7.21 7.78 7.93
N TYR A 62 -7.89 6.72 7.51
CA TYR A 62 -7.24 5.50 7.06
C TYR A 62 -7.82 5.00 5.74
N TYR A 63 -6.93 4.67 4.82
CA TYR A 63 -7.15 3.95 3.57
C TYR A 63 -5.91 3.09 3.31
N GLU A 64 -6.05 2.09 2.45
CA GLU A 64 -4.90 1.32 1.94
C GLU A 64 -4.64 1.75 0.49
N VAL A 65 -3.38 1.71 0.08
CA VAL A 65 -3.03 1.93 -1.32
C VAL A 65 -2.83 0.56 -1.95
N GLU A 66 -3.48 0.35 -3.10
CA GLU A 66 -3.32 -0.84 -3.91
C GLU A 66 -1.84 -1.06 -4.22
N GLN A 67 -1.37 -2.26 -3.86
CA GLN A 67 0.00 -2.69 -4.10
C GLN A 67 0.04 -3.48 -5.40
N THR A 68 1.12 -3.32 -6.16
CA THR A 68 1.38 -4.24 -7.26
C THR A 68 1.77 -5.62 -6.69
N PRO A 69 1.63 -6.73 -7.45
CA PRO A 69 2.11 -8.03 -7.01
C PRO A 69 3.58 -8.03 -6.59
N GLU A 70 4.41 -7.21 -7.23
CA GLU A 70 5.81 -6.99 -6.85
C GLU A 70 5.95 -6.30 -5.49
N GLU A 71 5.13 -5.27 -5.20
CA GLU A 71 5.12 -4.58 -3.91
C GLU A 71 4.62 -5.49 -2.78
N GLU A 72 3.58 -6.28 -3.04
CA GLU A 72 3.09 -7.29 -2.11
C GLU A 72 4.17 -8.34 -1.81
N PHE A 73 4.92 -8.77 -2.83
CA PHE A 73 6.02 -9.72 -2.66
C PHE A 73 7.11 -9.15 -1.77
N VAL A 74 7.52 -7.89 -2.01
CA VAL A 74 8.55 -7.22 -1.21
C VAL A 74 8.06 -7.04 0.23
N ALA A 75 6.83 -6.60 0.45
CA ALA A 75 6.24 -6.45 1.79
C ALA A 75 6.22 -7.80 2.54
N HIS A 76 5.80 -8.88 1.88
CA HIS A 76 5.78 -10.22 2.45
C HIS A 76 7.18 -10.73 2.77
N TYR A 77 8.17 -10.46 1.91
CA TYR A 77 9.57 -10.80 2.17
C TYR A 77 10.07 -10.08 3.44
N GLU A 78 9.77 -8.79 3.57
CA GLU A 78 10.21 -7.95 4.67
C GLU A 78 9.58 -8.31 6.02
N GLU A 79 8.29 -8.67 6.02
CA GLU A 79 7.63 -9.21 7.22
C GLU A 79 8.34 -10.49 7.71
N ASN A 80 8.64 -11.41 6.79
CA ASN A 80 9.33 -12.67 7.13
C ASN A 80 10.79 -12.45 7.54
N ARG A 81 11.48 -11.45 6.97
CA ARG A 81 12.83 -11.02 7.40
C ARG A 81 12.80 -10.51 8.83
N THR A 82 11.88 -9.61 9.13
CA THR A 82 11.70 -9.06 10.49
C THR A 82 11.36 -10.15 11.50
N LEU A 83 10.49 -11.09 11.13
CA LEU A 83 10.17 -12.26 11.95
C LEU A 83 11.41 -13.12 12.20
N LYS A 84 12.20 -13.41 11.17
CA LYS A 84 13.46 -14.17 11.30
C LYS A 84 14.38 -13.52 12.32
N ASP A 85 14.61 -12.22 12.18
CA ASP A 85 15.54 -11.48 13.04
C ASP A 85 15.04 -11.42 14.49
N SER A 86 13.72 -11.38 14.69
CA SER A 86 13.11 -11.50 16.02
C SER A 86 13.28 -12.90 16.64
N HIS A 87 13.35 -13.95 15.82
CA HIS A 87 13.45 -15.35 16.23
C HIS A 87 14.89 -15.87 16.38
N GLU A 88 15.87 -15.28 15.68
CA GLU A 88 17.29 -15.59 15.86
C GLU A 88 17.76 -15.33 17.31
N ASN A 89 17.06 -14.44 18.02
CA ASN A 89 17.30 -14.17 19.44
C ASN A 89 16.67 -15.19 20.41
N ARG A 90 15.90 -16.20 19.95
CA ARG A 90 15.02 -17.02 20.84
C ARG A 90 15.01 -18.55 20.63
N ASN A 91 16.04 -19.15 20.01
CA ASN A 91 16.27 -20.60 19.76
C ASN A 91 16.14 -21.02 18.28
N GLY A 92 17.24 -21.57 17.75
CA GLY A 92 17.64 -21.55 16.34
C GLY A 92 16.88 -22.39 15.30
N HIS A 93 15.80 -23.10 15.64
CA HIS A 93 15.05 -23.86 14.64
C HIS A 93 14.08 -23.00 13.81
N ALA A 94 13.40 -22.03 14.44
CA ALA A 94 12.51 -21.11 13.74
C ALA A 94 13.30 -20.17 12.80
N GLY A 95 14.45 -19.67 13.26
CA GLY A 95 15.35 -18.86 12.43
C GLY A 95 15.85 -19.60 11.19
N SER A 96 16.19 -20.89 11.33
CA SER A 96 16.67 -21.73 10.21
C SER A 96 15.57 -21.97 9.15
N TYR A 97 14.32 -22.20 9.57
CA TYR A 97 13.19 -22.31 8.64
C TYR A 97 12.96 -21.01 7.86
N LEU A 98 12.90 -19.88 8.56
CA LEU A 98 12.67 -18.58 7.95
C LEU A 98 13.82 -18.18 7.01
N ALA A 99 15.06 -18.49 7.36
CA ALA A 99 16.21 -18.28 6.47
C ALA A 99 16.08 -19.09 5.16
N GLY A 100 15.67 -20.35 5.24
CA GLY A 100 15.39 -21.18 4.06
C GLY A 100 14.25 -20.61 3.21
N TYR A 101 13.17 -20.17 3.85
CA TYR A 101 12.02 -19.57 3.18
C TYR A 101 12.38 -18.28 2.43
N LEU A 102 13.09 -17.36 3.08
CA LEU A 102 13.56 -16.10 2.47
C LEU A 102 14.51 -16.36 1.29
N ASN A 103 15.38 -17.37 1.38
CA ASN A 103 16.21 -17.78 0.25
C ASN A 103 15.37 -18.30 -0.91
N GLY A 104 14.35 -19.12 -0.65
CA GLY A 104 13.40 -19.58 -1.67
C GLY A 104 12.68 -18.44 -2.40
N MET A 105 12.28 -17.40 -1.66
CA MET A 105 11.70 -16.19 -2.23
C MET A 105 12.69 -15.47 -3.16
N LYS A 106 13.93 -15.24 -2.71
CA LYS A 106 14.99 -14.63 -3.55
C LYS A 106 15.24 -15.42 -4.83
N TYR A 107 15.36 -16.75 -4.74
CA TYR A 107 15.56 -17.61 -5.92
C TYR A 107 14.37 -17.57 -6.87
N SER A 108 13.15 -17.46 -6.36
CA SER A 108 11.95 -17.32 -7.19
C SER A 108 11.98 -16.00 -7.97
N ALA A 109 12.28 -14.88 -7.30
CA ALA A 109 12.42 -13.57 -7.95
C ALA A 109 13.52 -13.59 -9.04
N LEU A 110 14.66 -14.24 -8.77
CA LEU A 110 15.73 -14.43 -9.75
C LEU A 110 15.28 -15.28 -10.96
N THR A 111 14.56 -16.38 -10.72
CA THR A 111 14.08 -17.30 -11.76
C THR A 111 13.14 -16.60 -12.74
N PHE A 112 12.27 -15.71 -12.24
CA PHE A 112 11.35 -14.93 -13.06
C PHE A 112 11.95 -13.62 -13.58
N ASN A 113 13.27 -13.42 -13.42
CA ASN A 113 14.00 -12.21 -13.84
C ASN A 113 13.38 -10.90 -13.31
N LYS A 114 12.88 -10.92 -12.07
CA LYS A 114 12.26 -9.78 -11.39
C LYS A 114 13.35 -8.93 -10.71
N VAL A 115 14.17 -8.26 -11.52
CA VAL A 115 15.32 -7.45 -11.07
C VAL A 115 14.89 -6.37 -10.08
N GLU A 116 13.75 -5.72 -10.31
CA GLU A 116 13.21 -4.66 -9.43
C GLU A 116 12.90 -5.13 -8.00
N ILE A 117 12.40 -6.37 -7.87
CA ILE A 117 12.17 -7.00 -6.55
C ILE A 117 13.51 -7.24 -5.85
N LEU A 118 14.50 -7.78 -6.57
CA LEU A 118 15.82 -8.09 -6.02
C LEU A 118 16.55 -6.82 -5.57
N ASP A 119 16.50 -5.76 -6.37
CA ASP A 119 17.07 -4.46 -6.03
C ASP A 119 16.42 -3.87 -4.77
N SER A 120 15.09 -4.02 -4.64
CA SER A 120 14.34 -3.53 -3.48
C SER A 120 14.73 -4.28 -2.20
N ILE A 121 14.82 -5.62 -2.27
CA ILE A 121 15.24 -6.47 -1.14
C ILE A 121 16.69 -6.20 -0.72
N ASN A 122 17.58 -5.91 -1.68
CA ASN A 122 19.00 -5.72 -1.40
C ASN A 122 19.34 -4.31 -0.90
N LYS A 123 18.60 -3.27 -1.32
CA LYS A 123 18.80 -1.88 -0.86
C LYS A 123 18.56 -1.69 0.64
N GLU A 124 17.75 -2.53 1.27
CA GLU A 124 17.47 -2.44 2.70
C GLU A 124 18.37 -3.32 3.57
N ALA A 125 19.42 -3.93 2.99
CA ALA A 125 20.42 -4.71 3.73
C ALA A 125 21.74 -3.93 3.97
N GLU A 126 21.83 -2.69 3.48
CA GLU A 126 22.91 -1.71 3.75
C GLU A 126 22.51 -0.73 4.85
#